data_AF-A0A1V0QED2-F1
#
_entry.id   AF-A0A1V0QED2-F1
#
_cell.length_a   1.000
_cell.length_b   1.000
_cell.length_c   1.000
_cell.angle_alpha   90.00
_cell.angle_beta   90.00
_cell.angle_gamma   90.00
#
_symmetry.space_group_name_H-M   'P 1'
#
loop_
_entity.id
_entity.type
_entity.pdbx_description
1 polymer ?
#
loop_
_entity_poly.entity_id
_entity_poly.type
_entity_poly.pdbx_seq_one_letter_code
_entity_poly.pdbx_strand_id
1 'polypeptide(L)'
;MSQPRCLPGYSPKEAGTLNCDERSDIYSFGRTCYVLRHGQFPADGACRDALDALLLHCCQEERNQRFSSMQAVMKELVRLCKG
;
A
#
# COMPACT_ATOMS: atom_id res chain seq x y z
N MET A 1 -15.59 -18.05 -16.35
CA MET A 1 -15.26 -16.70 -15.84
C MET A 1 -13.75 -16.57 -15.87
N SER A 2 -13.22 -15.56 -16.55
CA SER A 2 -11.78 -15.28 -16.58
C SER A 2 -11.32 -14.93 -15.16
N GLN A 3 -10.25 -15.56 -14.67
CA GLN A 3 -9.67 -15.22 -13.38
C GLN A 3 -9.31 -13.73 -13.37
N PRO A 4 -9.65 -12.95 -12.32
CA PRO A 4 -9.29 -11.55 -12.25
C PRO A 4 -7.76 -11.40 -12.37
N ARG A 5 -7.31 -10.61 -13.34
CA ARG A 5 -5.88 -10.36 -13.58
C ARG A 5 -5.34 -9.49 -12.44
N CYS A 6 -4.79 -10.13 -11.43
CA CYS A 6 -4.04 -9.46 -10.38
C CYS A 6 -2.61 -9.19 -10.88
N LEU A 7 -2.10 -7.97 -10.68
CA LEU A 7 -0.76 -7.59 -11.12
C LEU A 7 0.24 -8.02 -10.03
N PRO A 8 1.21 -8.91 -10.33
CA PRO A 8 2.14 -9.41 -9.33
C PRO A 8 2.89 -8.28 -8.62
N GLY A 9 2.94 -8.36 -7.29
CA GLY A 9 3.59 -7.36 -6.43
C GLY A 9 2.77 -6.10 -6.16
N TYR A 10 1.78 -5.77 -6.99
CA TYR A 10 0.90 -4.61 -6.78
C TYR A 10 -0.44 -5.00 -6.15
N SER A 11 -0.93 -6.21 -6.41
CA SER A 11 -2.17 -6.71 -5.82
C SER A 11 -1.91 -7.43 -4.49
N PRO A 12 -2.69 -7.16 -3.44
CA PRO A 12 -2.61 -7.91 -2.19
C PRO A 12 -3.23 -9.31 -2.33
N LYS A 13 -2.96 -10.20 -1.37
CA LYS A 13 -3.42 -11.61 -1.39
C LYS A 13 -4.94 -11.77 -1.51
N GLU A 14 -5.72 -10.81 -0.99
CA GLU A 14 -7.18 -10.83 -1.04
C GLU A 14 -7.80 -10.23 -2.31
N ALA A 15 -6.99 -9.73 -3.25
CA ALA A 15 -7.48 -9.15 -4.49
C ALA A 15 -8.34 -10.16 -5.29
N GLY A 16 -9.50 -9.70 -5.76
CA GLY A 16 -10.45 -10.56 -6.49
C GLY A 16 -11.23 -11.56 -5.62
N THR A 17 -11.10 -11.48 -4.29
CA THR A 17 -11.91 -12.26 -3.34
C THR A 17 -13.03 -11.42 -2.72
N LEU A 18 -13.95 -12.04 -1.98
CA LEU A 18 -14.98 -11.35 -1.19
C LEU A 18 -14.42 -10.45 -0.07
N ASN A 19 -13.15 -10.63 0.28
CA ASN A 19 -12.46 -9.84 1.30
C ASN A 19 -11.77 -8.59 0.73
N CYS A 20 -11.87 -8.37 -0.58
CA CYS A 20 -11.36 -7.19 -1.26
C CYS A 20 -12.20 -5.96 -0.87
N ASP A 21 -11.56 -5.00 -0.22
CA ASP A 21 -12.16 -3.76 0.26
C ASP A 21 -11.20 -2.58 0.03
N GLU A 22 -11.53 -1.41 0.58
CA GLU A 22 -10.70 -0.20 0.48
C GLU A 22 -9.24 -0.45 0.92
N ARG A 23 -8.97 -1.37 1.85
CA ARG A 23 -7.61 -1.69 2.31
C ARG A 23 -6.81 -2.41 1.23
N SER A 24 -7.47 -3.03 0.26
CA SER A 24 -6.82 -3.63 -0.92
C SER A 24 -6.31 -2.55 -1.88
N ASP A 25 -7.08 -1.47 -2.04
CA ASP A 25 -6.64 -0.30 -2.80
C ASP A 25 -5.48 0.41 -2.10
N ILE A 26 -5.51 0.50 -0.77
CA ILE A 26 -4.41 1.08 0.04
C ILE A 26 -3.10 0.32 -0.16
N TYR A 27 -3.13 -1.01 -0.19
CA TYR A 27 -1.94 -1.81 -0.51
C TYR A 27 -1.38 -1.46 -1.89
N SER A 28 -2.26 -1.47 -2.89
CA SER A 28 -1.89 -1.21 -4.28
C SER A 28 -1.33 0.20 -4.46
N PHE A 29 -1.91 1.19 -3.76
CA PHE A 29 -1.42 2.55 -3.68
C PHE A 29 -0.02 2.61 -3.06
N GLY A 30 0.18 2.01 -1.89
CA GLY A 30 1.46 1.96 -1.19
C GLY A 30 2.57 1.38 -2.07
N ARG A 31 2.30 0.23 -2.71
CA ARG A 31 3.24 -0.44 -3.62
C ARG A 31 3.57 0.44 -4.82
N THR A 32 2.56 1.03 -5.44
CA THR A 32 2.75 1.90 -6.61
C THR A 32 3.62 3.10 -6.27
N CYS A 33 3.31 3.83 -5.19
CA CYS A 33 4.10 4.98 -4.76
C CYS A 33 5.53 4.61 -4.35
N TYR A 34 5.71 3.46 -3.67
CA TYR A 34 7.03 3.01 -3.29
C TYR A 34 7.89 2.66 -4.50
N VAL A 35 7.33 1.95 -5.49
CA VAL A 35 8.03 1.64 -6.75
C VAL A 35 8.34 2.90 -7.53
N LEU A 36 7.42 3.87 -7.61
CA LEU A 36 7.70 5.16 -8.27
C LEU A 36 8.86 5.91 -7.60
N ARG A 37 8.99 5.80 -6.27
CA ARG A 37 10.06 6.45 -5.50
C ARG A 37 11.42 5.75 -5.63
N HIS A 38 11.44 4.41 -5.61
CA HIS A 38 12.68 3.63 -5.47
C HIS A 38 13.05 2.79 -6.68
N GLY A 39 12.14 2.61 -7.64
CA GLY A 39 12.31 1.72 -8.80
C GLY A 39 12.21 0.23 -8.49
N GLN A 40 11.89 -0.15 -7.25
CA GLN A 40 11.82 -1.53 -6.79
C GLN A 40 10.75 -1.70 -5.70
N PHE A 41 10.36 -2.95 -5.43
CA PHE A 41 9.42 -3.26 -4.35
C PHE A 41 10.07 -3.15 -2.95
N PRO A 42 9.26 -2.90 -1.91
CA PRO A 42 9.70 -2.99 -0.52
C PRO A 42 10.39 -4.33 -0.19
N ALA A 43 11.50 -4.25 0.53
CA ALA A 43 12.19 -5.38 1.17
C ALA A 43 12.24 -5.17 2.69
N ASP A 44 12.56 -6.22 3.44
CA ASP A 44 12.70 -6.13 4.90
C ASP A 44 13.71 -5.05 5.29
N GLY A 45 13.32 -4.17 6.22
CA GLY A 45 14.17 -3.08 6.72
C GLY A 45 14.32 -1.87 5.79
N ALA A 46 13.53 -1.75 4.72
CA ALA A 46 13.70 -0.70 3.70
C ALA A 46 13.23 0.73 4.09
N CYS A 47 12.96 1.01 5.36
CA CYS A 47 12.47 2.32 5.82
C CYS A 47 13.63 3.33 5.93
N ARG A 48 13.69 4.32 5.03
CA ARG A 48 14.73 5.37 5.07
C ARG A 48 14.25 6.68 5.70
N ASP A 49 12.95 6.98 5.59
CA ASP A 49 12.34 8.21 6.10
C ASP A 49 10.86 8.02 6.45
N ALA A 50 10.21 9.11 6.85
CA ALA A 50 8.81 9.10 7.26
C ALA A 50 7.81 8.81 6.11
N LEU A 51 8.17 9.15 4.87
CA LEU A 51 7.34 8.81 3.71
C LEU A 51 7.43 7.31 3.43
N ASP A 52 8.64 6.74 3.49
CA ASP A 52 8.82 5.30 3.39
C ASP A 52 8.05 4.58 4.50
N ALA A 53 8.08 5.05 5.74
CA ALA A 53 7.29 4.47 6.83
C ALA A 53 5.77 4.45 6.52
N LEU A 54 5.24 5.53 5.96
CA LEU A 54 3.83 5.61 5.53
C LEU A 54 3.52 4.62 4.41
N LEU A 55 4.36 4.57 3.38
CA LEU A 55 4.16 3.68 2.23
C LEU A 55 4.29 2.20 2.63
N LEU A 56 5.25 1.87 3.49
CA LEU A 56 5.44 0.52 4.03
C LEU A 56 4.25 0.09 4.91
N HIS A 57 3.66 1.00 5.68
CA HIS A 57 2.42 0.72 6.42
C HIS A 57 1.25 0.42 5.48
N CYS A 58 1.13 1.14 4.37
CA CYS A 58 0.13 0.81 3.34
C CYS A 58 0.36 -0.62 2.77
N CYS A 59 1.62 -1.04 2.65
CA CYS A 59 2.04 -2.33 2.09
C CYS A 59 2.01 -3.53 3.07
N GLN A 60 1.43 -3.40 4.28
CA GLN A 60 1.35 -4.54 5.20
C GLN A 60 0.62 -5.72 4.56
N GLU A 61 1.15 -6.93 4.66
CA GLU A 61 0.52 -8.12 4.05
C GLU A 61 -0.81 -8.45 4.73
N GLU A 62 -0.90 -8.28 6.05
CA GLU A 62 -2.16 -8.43 6.76
C GLU A 62 -3.06 -7.21 6.59
N ARG A 63 -4.23 -7.43 5.98
CA ARG A 63 -5.21 -6.39 5.64
C ARG A 63 -5.56 -5.48 6.84
N ASN A 64 -5.74 -6.06 8.02
CA ASN A 64 -6.12 -5.33 9.23
C ASN A 64 -4.98 -4.48 9.82
N GLN A 65 -3.73 -4.68 9.40
CA GLN A 65 -2.57 -3.88 9.80
C GLN A 65 -2.37 -2.65 8.92
N ARG A 66 -3.11 -2.51 7.81
CA ARG A 66 -3.10 -1.32 6.97
C ARG A 66 -3.97 -0.22 7.58
N PHE A 67 -3.84 1.00 7.05
CA PHE A 67 -4.78 2.09 7.33
C PHE A 67 -6.23 1.65 7.09
N SER A 68 -7.14 2.16 7.92
CA SER A 68 -8.56 1.81 7.84
C SER A 68 -9.30 2.45 6.67
N SER A 69 -8.76 3.52 6.10
CA SER A 69 -9.32 4.23 4.94
C SER A 69 -8.27 5.06 4.22
N MET A 70 -8.54 5.39 2.96
CA MET A 70 -7.71 6.26 2.14
C MET A 70 -7.64 7.68 2.71
N GLN A 71 -8.71 8.14 3.38
CA GLN A 71 -8.70 9.43 4.07
C GLN A 71 -7.62 9.49 5.17
N ALA A 72 -7.41 8.39 5.89
CA ALA A 72 -6.35 8.32 6.90
C ALA A 72 -4.95 8.39 6.27
N VAL A 73 -4.75 7.70 5.14
CA VAL A 73 -3.51 7.78 4.35
C VAL A 73 -3.25 9.21 3.90
N MET A 74 -4.25 9.88 3.31
CA MET A 74 -4.12 11.25 2.81
C MET A 74 -3.85 12.26 3.93
N LYS A 75 -4.47 12.08 5.09
CA LYS A 75 -4.22 12.94 6.27
C LYS A 75 -2.75 12.88 6.69
N GLU A 76 -2.18 11.68 6.78
CA GLU A 76 -0.77 11.51 7.12
C GLU A 76 0.16 12.02 6.02
N LEU A 77 -0.16 11.76 4.74
CA LEU A 77 0.64 12.26 3.62
C LEU A 77 0.69 13.79 3.60
N VAL A 78 -0.46 14.46 3.76
CA VAL A 78 -0.54 15.93 3.85
C VAL A 78 0.23 16.46 5.05
N ARG A 79 0.20 15.76 6.19
CA ARG A 79 0.99 16.12 7.38
C ARG A 79 2.49 16.08 7.07
N LEU A 80 2.97 15.07 6.35
CA LEU A 80 4.38 14.97 5.94
C LEU A 80 4.78 16.07 4.96
N CYS A 81 3.91 16.45 4.03
CA CYS A 81 4.19 17.52 3.06
C CYS A 81 4.22 18.93 3.67
N LYS A 82 3.61 19.13 4.84
CA LYS A 82 3.59 20.41 5.56
C LYS A 82 4.73 20.55 6.57
N GLY A 83 5.65 19.58 6.60
CA GLY A 83 6.85 19.59 7.44
C GLY A 83 7.77 20.76 7.12
#